data_AF-A0A1I7GIH1-F1
#
_entry.id   AF-A0A1I7GIH1-F1
#
_cell.length_a   1.000
_cell.length_b   1.000
_cell.length_c   1.000
_cell.angle_alpha   90.00
_cell.angle_beta   90.00
_cell.angle_gamma   90.00
#
_symmetry.space_group_name_H-M   'P 1'
#
loop_
_entity.id
_entity.type
_entity.pdbx_description
1 polymer ?
#
loop_
_entity_poly.entity_id
_entity_poly.type
_entity_poly.pdbx_seq_one_letter_code
_entity_poly.pdbx_strand_id
1 'polypeptide(L)'
;MPELILHHYPTSPFAEKTRLMLGYKNLPWKSVIIPMIMPKPDVVALTGGYRKTPILQIGADIYCDTALISDVLEHLQPEPSVYPEPSKGMARTLAHWADNTLFWTSMAYNTQPKGIAQIFEKAPPEAARAFGEDRKAMSFGMARIRSADAAAAYKSYLRRISDMLDDRPFLLGEVPCIADFAMYHPLWFTRVQTPVLAGILKLTPAVLDWMDRMAAIGHGSFEKFSSAQAIAQASAAMPAPLSDEVFQDEHGIPLGSQVVITSEAFGPEPTEGELVAATRMHYTLRRVDARAGTVHVHFPRIGYALKAATPA
;
A
#
# COMPACT_ATOMS: atom_id res chain seq x y z
N MET A 1 -8.11 2.19 -21.98
CA MET A 1 -7.79 1.83 -20.58
C MET A 1 -8.55 2.77 -19.67
N PRO A 2 -9.05 2.30 -18.52
CA PRO A 2 -9.68 3.18 -17.54
C PRO A 2 -8.68 4.20 -16.98
N GLU A 3 -9.15 5.36 -16.55
CA GLU A 3 -8.31 6.36 -15.89
C GLU A 3 -7.92 5.89 -14.49
N LEU A 4 -6.62 5.77 -14.23
CA LEU A 4 -6.07 5.37 -12.95
C LEU A 4 -5.83 6.61 -12.09
N ILE A 5 -6.42 6.67 -10.90
CA ILE A 5 -6.26 7.78 -9.96
C ILE A 5 -5.61 7.24 -8.69
N LEU A 6 -4.37 7.65 -8.43
CA LEU A 6 -3.66 7.25 -7.22
C LEU A 6 -3.79 8.35 -6.17
N HIS A 7 -4.41 8.01 -5.04
CA HIS A 7 -4.47 8.86 -3.85
C HIS A 7 -3.27 8.54 -2.96
N HIS A 8 -2.33 9.48 -2.85
CA HIS A 8 -1.07 9.22 -2.16
C HIS A 8 -0.44 10.47 -1.53
N TYR A 9 0.66 10.29 -0.82
CA TYR A 9 1.57 11.39 -0.49
C TYR A 9 3.01 11.00 -0.87
N PRO A 10 3.91 11.97 -1.17
CA PRO A 10 5.22 11.67 -1.75
C PRO A 10 6.11 10.82 -0.83
N THR A 11 6.07 11.05 0.47
CA THR A 11 6.97 10.41 1.46
C THR A 11 6.51 9.02 1.92
N SER A 12 5.37 8.49 1.42
CA SER A 12 4.87 7.17 1.80
C SER A 12 5.65 6.05 1.07
N PRO A 13 6.24 5.08 1.80
CA PRO A 13 6.86 3.90 1.20
C PRO A 13 5.87 3.05 0.39
N PHE A 14 4.70 2.75 0.95
CA PHE A 14 3.68 1.99 0.23
C PHE A 14 3.18 2.72 -1.03
N ALA A 15 3.19 4.06 -1.02
CA ALA A 15 2.90 4.81 -2.24
C ALA A 15 4.05 4.74 -3.25
N GLU A 16 5.31 4.78 -2.79
CA GLU A 16 6.47 4.58 -3.66
C GLU A 16 6.40 3.22 -4.36
N LYS A 17 6.08 2.15 -3.63
CA LYS A 17 5.85 0.81 -4.20
C LYS A 17 4.86 0.87 -5.37
N THR A 18 3.73 1.55 -5.18
CA THR A 18 2.66 1.62 -6.20
C THR A 18 3.05 2.52 -7.38
N ARG A 19 3.69 3.67 -7.13
CA ARG A 19 4.22 4.55 -8.20
C ARG A 19 5.23 3.83 -9.07
N LEU A 20 6.11 3.03 -8.46
CA LEU A 20 7.12 2.26 -9.18
C LEU A 20 6.49 1.14 -10.02
N MET A 21 5.43 0.48 -9.52
CA MET A 21 4.65 -0.48 -10.31
C MET A 21 3.94 0.17 -11.50
N LEU A 22 3.37 1.37 -11.32
CA LEU A 22 2.78 2.15 -12.42
C LEU A 22 3.83 2.50 -13.48
N GLY A 23 5.03 2.89 -13.06
CA GLY A 23 6.16 3.10 -13.96
C GLY A 23 6.60 1.85 -14.70
N TYR A 24 6.76 0.73 -13.99
CA TYR A 24 7.14 -0.56 -14.59
C TYR A 24 6.15 -1.03 -15.65
N LYS A 25 4.84 -0.86 -15.37
CA LYS A 25 3.79 -1.17 -16.33
C LYS A 25 3.56 -0.07 -17.37
N ASN A 26 4.28 1.04 -17.31
CA ASN A 26 4.07 2.20 -18.19
C ASN A 26 2.59 2.65 -18.26
N LEU A 27 1.90 2.59 -17.11
CA LEU A 27 0.50 2.96 -16.99
C LEU A 27 0.38 4.45 -16.66
N PRO A 28 -0.26 5.28 -17.51
CA PRO A 28 -0.48 6.68 -17.20
C PRO A 28 -1.50 6.82 -16.06
N TRP A 29 -1.28 7.76 -15.15
CA TRP A 29 -2.12 7.92 -13.95
C TRP A 29 -2.29 9.37 -13.51
N LYS A 30 -3.32 9.61 -12.69
CA LYS A 30 -3.64 10.89 -12.08
C LYS A 30 -3.18 10.89 -10.62
N SER A 31 -2.39 11.89 -10.24
CA SER A 31 -1.83 12.03 -8.90
C SER A 31 -2.69 12.93 -8.03
N VAL A 32 -3.34 12.33 -7.02
CA VAL A 32 -4.06 13.04 -5.96
C VAL A 32 -3.24 13.03 -4.68
N ILE A 33 -2.81 14.22 -4.25
CA ILE A 33 -2.08 14.37 -2.98
C ILE A 33 -3.05 14.42 -1.80
N ILE A 34 -2.91 13.49 -0.86
CA ILE A 34 -3.74 13.38 0.35
C ILE A 34 -2.96 13.69 1.63
N PRO A 35 -3.63 14.10 2.72
CA PRO A 35 -2.95 14.35 3.99
C PRO A 35 -2.27 13.10 4.56
N MET A 36 -1.14 13.30 5.25
CA MET A 36 -0.35 12.21 5.87
C MET A 36 -0.99 11.66 7.16
N ILE A 37 -1.70 12.52 7.89
CA ILE A 37 -2.35 12.27 9.18
C ILE A 37 -3.83 12.67 9.10
N MET A 38 -4.64 12.34 10.10
CA MET A 38 -6.03 12.80 10.17
C MET A 38 -6.13 14.31 10.48
N PRO A 39 -7.24 14.97 10.08
CA PRO A 39 -8.40 14.45 9.36
C PRO A 39 -8.18 14.30 7.84
N LYS A 40 -8.88 13.34 7.21
CA LYS A 40 -8.84 13.07 5.75
C LYS A 40 -10.25 13.00 5.13
N PRO A 41 -11.07 14.07 5.18
CA PRO A 41 -12.48 14.00 4.79
C PRO A 41 -12.70 13.56 3.34
N ASP A 42 -11.80 13.94 2.44
CA ASP A 42 -11.89 13.56 1.02
C ASP A 42 -11.56 12.09 0.77
N VAL A 43 -10.65 11.53 1.55
CA VAL A 43 -10.35 10.09 1.53
C VAL A 43 -11.56 9.33 2.09
N VAL A 44 -12.10 9.77 3.22
CA VAL A 44 -13.24 9.11 3.87
C VAL A 44 -14.50 9.12 3.00
N ALA A 45 -14.73 10.17 2.22
CA ALA A 45 -15.84 10.21 1.26
C ALA A 45 -15.79 9.02 0.26
N LEU A 46 -14.59 8.67 -0.20
CA LEU A 46 -14.36 7.56 -1.12
C LEU A 46 -14.32 6.21 -0.39
N THR A 47 -13.60 6.13 0.72
CA THR A 47 -13.26 4.85 1.34
C THR A 47 -14.22 4.40 2.43
N GLY A 48 -14.99 5.31 3.03
CA GLY A 48 -15.87 5.00 4.14
C GLY A 48 -15.19 4.78 5.49
N GLY A 49 -13.91 5.11 5.62
CA GLY A 49 -13.19 5.07 6.90
C GLY A 49 -11.75 4.60 6.77
N TYR A 50 -11.45 3.73 5.79
CA TYR A 50 -10.09 3.32 5.51
C TYR A 50 -9.20 4.53 5.19
N ARG A 51 -8.11 4.69 5.95
CA ARG A 51 -7.25 5.89 5.91
C ARG A 51 -5.77 5.61 5.70
N LYS A 52 -5.40 4.37 5.39
CA LYS A 52 -4.04 4.06 4.92
C LYS A 52 -3.85 4.60 3.49
N THR A 53 -2.62 4.51 3.00
CA THR A 53 -2.18 5.16 1.77
C THR A 53 -1.13 4.26 1.11
N PRO A 54 -1.20 3.99 -0.20
CA PRO A 54 -2.08 4.59 -1.20
C PRO A 54 -3.44 3.90 -1.35
N ILE A 55 -4.32 4.55 -2.11
CA ILE A 55 -5.59 4.02 -2.59
C ILE A 55 -5.62 4.23 -4.10
N LEU A 56 -6.00 3.20 -4.87
CA LEU A 56 -6.24 3.32 -6.30
C LEU A 56 -7.74 3.51 -6.53
N GLN A 57 -8.11 4.52 -7.30
CA GLN A 57 -9.47 4.75 -7.75
C GLN A 57 -9.55 4.55 -9.27
N ILE A 58 -10.62 3.88 -9.70
CA ILE A 58 -11.01 3.74 -11.09
C ILE A 58 -12.51 4.03 -11.17
N GLY A 59 -12.89 5.20 -11.69
CA GLY A 59 -14.30 5.62 -11.64
C GLY A 59 -14.83 5.64 -10.21
N ALA A 60 -15.81 4.77 -9.91
CA ALA A 60 -16.42 4.61 -8.59
C ALA A 60 -15.94 3.34 -7.83
N ASP A 61 -14.91 2.66 -8.33
CA ASP A 61 -14.27 1.51 -7.68
C ASP A 61 -13.00 1.97 -6.95
N ILE A 62 -12.95 1.73 -5.64
CA ILE A 62 -11.93 2.21 -4.71
C ILE A 62 -11.16 1.02 -4.14
N TYR A 63 -9.95 0.81 -4.61
CA TYR A 63 -9.10 -0.33 -4.24
C TYR A 63 -8.14 0.07 -3.11
N CYS A 64 -8.37 -0.52 -1.95
CA CYS A 64 -7.55 -0.35 -0.76
C CYS A 64 -6.46 -1.43 -0.73
N ASP A 65 -5.31 -1.07 -0.14
CA ASP A 65 -4.13 -1.94 0.03
C ASP A 65 -3.28 -2.19 -1.22
N THR A 66 -1.96 -2.04 -1.09
CA THR A 66 -1.04 -2.23 -2.22
C THR A 66 -1.03 -3.65 -2.76
N ALA A 67 -1.34 -4.66 -1.95
CA ALA A 67 -1.42 -6.05 -2.42
C ALA A 67 -2.56 -6.20 -3.45
N LEU A 68 -3.75 -5.67 -3.14
CA LEU A 68 -4.88 -5.67 -4.06
C LEU A 68 -4.63 -4.75 -5.26
N ILE A 69 -4.07 -3.56 -5.04
CA ILE A 69 -3.70 -2.66 -6.13
C ILE A 69 -2.75 -3.35 -7.11
N SER A 70 -1.79 -4.15 -6.64
CA SER A 70 -0.89 -4.91 -7.51
C SER A 70 -1.65 -5.89 -8.40
N ASP A 71 -2.65 -6.61 -7.85
CA ASP A 71 -3.49 -7.55 -8.61
C ASP A 71 -4.38 -6.84 -9.63
N VAL A 72 -4.88 -5.64 -9.30
CA VAL A 72 -5.69 -4.79 -10.20
C VAL A 72 -4.83 -4.30 -11.37
N LEU A 73 -3.65 -3.76 -11.09
CA LEU A 73 -2.74 -3.28 -12.14
C LEU A 73 -2.27 -4.43 -13.04
N GLU A 74 -2.03 -5.62 -12.48
CA GLU A 74 -1.74 -6.83 -13.26
C GLU A 74 -2.91 -7.23 -14.18
N HIS A 75 -4.15 -7.22 -13.68
CA HIS A 75 -5.31 -7.56 -14.53
C HIS A 75 -5.53 -6.54 -15.65
N LEU A 76 -5.34 -5.25 -15.37
CA LEU A 76 -5.51 -4.20 -16.37
C LEU A 76 -4.44 -4.25 -17.45
N GLN A 77 -3.22 -4.59 -17.07
CA GLN A 77 -2.11 -4.76 -18.00
C GLN A 77 -1.21 -5.93 -17.57
N PRO A 78 -1.48 -7.14 -18.10
CA PRO A 78 -0.74 -8.35 -17.70
C PRO A 78 0.75 -8.30 -17.99
N GLU A 79 1.16 -7.60 -19.06
CA GLU A 79 2.57 -7.47 -19.45
C GLU A 79 3.07 -6.02 -19.34
N PRO A 80 4.28 -5.78 -18.81
CA PRO A 80 5.15 -6.77 -18.17
C PRO A 80 4.56 -7.24 -16.82
N SER A 81 4.60 -8.55 -16.57
CA SER A 81 4.02 -9.15 -15.36
C SER A 81 4.81 -8.77 -14.11
N VAL A 82 4.10 -8.47 -13.00
CA VAL A 82 4.72 -8.42 -11.65
C VAL A 82 4.69 -9.77 -10.94
N TYR A 83 4.11 -10.80 -11.57
CA TYR A 83 4.05 -12.18 -11.09
C TYR A 83 4.61 -13.17 -12.12
N PRO A 84 5.86 -12.99 -12.58
CA PRO A 84 6.44 -13.87 -13.59
C PRO A 84 6.47 -15.33 -13.13
N GLU A 85 6.05 -16.23 -14.03
CA GLU A 85 6.17 -17.67 -13.83
C GLU A 85 7.65 -18.11 -13.93
N PRO A 86 8.06 -19.19 -13.24
CA PRO A 86 7.26 -20.07 -12.38
C PRO A 86 7.18 -19.63 -10.91
N SER A 87 7.71 -18.44 -10.58
CA SER A 87 7.97 -18.04 -9.18
C SER A 87 6.83 -17.27 -8.52
N LYS A 88 5.64 -17.23 -9.12
CA LYS A 88 4.50 -16.43 -8.66
C LYS A 88 4.15 -16.64 -7.18
N GLY A 89 4.07 -17.89 -6.73
CA GLY A 89 3.78 -18.21 -5.33
C GLY A 89 4.85 -17.67 -4.37
N MET A 90 6.13 -17.95 -4.68
CA MET A 90 7.27 -17.49 -3.90
C MET A 90 7.36 -15.95 -3.86
N ALA A 91 7.12 -15.28 -4.99
CA ALA A 91 7.14 -13.82 -5.08
C ALA A 91 6.09 -13.19 -4.16
N ARG A 92 4.86 -13.74 -4.14
CA ARG A 92 3.78 -13.25 -3.25
C ARG A 92 4.11 -13.47 -1.77
N THR A 93 4.68 -14.63 -1.41
CA THR A 93 5.10 -14.92 -0.03
C THR A 93 6.18 -13.95 0.44
N LEU A 94 7.20 -13.71 -0.40
CA LEU A 94 8.28 -12.76 -0.09
C LEU A 94 7.76 -11.33 0.00
N ALA A 95 6.85 -10.93 -0.89
CA ALA A 95 6.21 -9.63 -0.84
C ALA A 95 5.40 -9.43 0.45
N HIS A 96 4.62 -10.43 0.86
CA HIS A 96 3.89 -10.38 2.12
C HIS A 96 4.83 -10.25 3.34
N TRP A 97 5.92 -11.02 3.38
CA TRP A 97 6.93 -10.87 4.43
C TRP A 97 7.57 -9.47 4.40
N ALA A 98 7.83 -8.92 3.22
CA ALA A 98 8.48 -7.63 3.06
C ALA A 98 7.57 -6.47 3.51
N ASP A 99 6.30 -6.47 3.08
CA ASP A 99 5.30 -5.46 3.44
C ASP A 99 4.94 -5.47 4.94
N ASN A 100 5.23 -6.57 5.64
CA ASN A 100 5.00 -6.70 7.07
C ASN A 100 6.32 -6.63 7.85
N THR A 101 7.04 -7.75 7.95
CA THR A 101 8.20 -7.89 8.82
C THR A 101 9.35 -6.96 8.45
N LEU A 102 9.74 -6.93 7.17
CA LEU A 102 10.84 -6.05 6.74
C LEU A 102 10.44 -4.58 6.89
N PHE A 103 9.23 -4.22 6.49
CA PHE A 103 8.72 -2.86 6.61
C PHE A 103 8.76 -2.35 8.05
N TRP A 104 8.17 -3.07 9.00
CA TRP A 104 8.16 -2.63 10.40
C TRP A 104 9.55 -2.63 11.03
N THR A 105 10.42 -3.56 10.63
CA THR A 105 11.82 -3.55 11.06
C THR A 105 12.56 -2.31 10.53
N SER A 106 12.41 -1.98 9.25
CA SER A 106 12.99 -0.77 8.65
C SER A 106 12.44 0.49 9.32
N MET A 107 11.12 0.58 9.52
CA MET A 107 10.50 1.73 10.18
C MET A 107 11.05 1.93 11.60
N ALA A 108 11.14 0.87 12.41
CA ALA A 108 11.69 0.97 13.76
C ALA A 108 13.16 1.41 13.79
N TYR A 109 13.95 1.04 12.78
CA TYR A 109 15.31 1.55 12.60
C TYR A 109 15.33 3.03 12.19
N ASN A 110 14.48 3.41 11.22
CA ASN A 110 14.45 4.77 10.67
C ASN A 110 13.84 5.80 11.65
N THR A 111 12.94 5.39 12.54
CA THR A 111 12.29 6.28 13.52
C THR A 111 13.07 6.42 14.83
N GLN A 112 14.38 6.10 14.84
CA GLN A 112 15.27 6.48 15.93
C GLN A 112 15.50 8.01 15.95
N PRO A 113 16.00 8.61 17.05
CA PRO A 113 16.06 10.07 17.20
C PRO A 113 16.67 10.83 16.02
N LYS A 114 17.77 10.33 15.46
CA LYS A 114 18.42 10.94 14.28
C LYS A 114 17.53 10.94 13.03
N GLY A 115 16.80 9.85 12.79
CA GLY A 115 15.93 9.77 11.62
C GLY A 115 14.65 10.59 11.78
N ILE A 116 14.05 10.62 12.99
CA ILE A 116 12.93 11.52 13.29
C ILE A 116 13.33 12.98 13.09
N ALA A 117 14.50 13.39 13.59
CA ALA A 117 15.01 14.74 13.39
C ALA A 117 15.12 15.11 11.89
N GLN A 118 15.54 14.16 11.05
CA GLN A 118 15.62 14.38 9.60
C GLN A 118 14.26 14.42 8.90
N ILE A 119 13.33 13.52 9.25
CA ILE A 119 11.99 13.46 8.65
C ILE A 119 11.25 14.80 8.86
N PHE A 120 11.44 15.42 10.03
CA PHE A 120 10.75 16.65 10.42
C PHE A 120 11.63 17.90 10.40
N GLU A 121 12.82 17.85 9.76
CA GLU A 121 13.78 18.97 9.73
C GLU A 121 13.16 20.26 9.19
N LYS A 122 12.26 20.14 8.21
CA LYS A 122 11.56 21.27 7.56
C LYS A 122 10.12 21.44 8.04
N ALA A 123 9.71 20.70 9.07
CA ALA A 123 8.35 20.72 9.57
C ALA A 123 8.26 21.56 10.86
N PRO A 124 7.08 22.15 11.16
CA PRO A 124 6.85 22.79 12.45
C PRO A 124 7.09 21.82 13.62
N PRO A 125 7.56 22.29 14.80
CA PRO A 125 7.85 21.43 15.95
C PRO A 125 6.69 20.51 16.36
N GLU A 126 5.45 20.98 16.21
CA GLU A 126 4.23 20.22 16.52
C GLU A 126 3.95 19.08 15.53
N ALA A 127 4.51 19.12 14.31
CA ALA A 127 4.24 18.14 13.26
C ALA A 127 4.77 16.75 13.62
N ALA A 128 5.95 16.67 14.23
CA ALA A 128 6.53 15.41 14.68
C ALA A 128 5.66 14.75 15.77
N ARG A 129 5.14 15.56 16.71
CA ARG A 129 4.24 15.08 17.77
C ARG A 129 2.91 14.60 17.19
N ALA A 130 2.27 15.41 16.35
CA ALA A 130 1.00 15.07 15.72
C ALA A 130 1.11 13.80 14.88
N PHE A 131 2.20 13.63 14.12
CA PHE A 131 2.46 12.40 13.37
C PHE A 131 2.68 11.20 14.29
N GLY A 132 3.43 11.36 15.38
CA GLY A 132 3.64 10.28 16.35
C GLY A 132 2.34 9.83 17.03
N GLU A 133 1.48 10.77 17.43
CA GLU A 133 0.16 10.50 18.01
C GLU A 133 -0.77 9.81 17.01
N ASP A 134 -0.81 10.30 15.77
CA ASP A 134 -1.57 9.71 14.67
C ASP A 134 -1.17 8.25 14.40
N ARG A 135 0.14 7.98 14.30
CA ARG A 135 0.64 6.62 14.09
C ARG A 135 0.40 5.72 15.30
N LYS A 136 0.50 6.26 16.53
CA LYS A 136 0.15 5.51 17.74
C LYS A 136 -1.32 5.10 17.76
N ALA A 137 -2.23 5.98 17.33
CA ALA A 137 -3.66 5.66 17.22
C ALA A 137 -3.93 4.57 16.18
N MET A 138 -3.12 4.48 15.13
CA MET A 138 -3.24 3.45 14.10
C MET A 138 -2.64 2.08 14.48
N SER A 139 -1.71 2.01 15.43
CA SER A 139 -0.95 0.78 15.77
C SER A 139 -1.64 -0.10 16.83
N PHE A 140 -2.96 -0.27 16.77
CA PHE A 140 -3.71 -1.07 17.75
C PHE A 140 -3.28 -2.54 17.74
N GLY A 141 -2.87 -3.07 18.90
CA GLY A 141 -2.45 -4.47 19.03
C GLY A 141 -1.06 -4.81 18.44
N MET A 142 -0.34 -3.84 17.90
CA MET A 142 1.00 -4.07 17.35
C MET A 142 2.08 -4.07 18.43
N ALA A 143 2.96 -5.08 18.40
CA ALA A 143 4.14 -5.11 19.26
C ALA A 143 5.14 -4.03 18.84
N ARG A 144 5.65 -3.26 19.81
CA ARG A 144 6.65 -2.23 19.56
C ARG A 144 8.02 -2.88 19.34
N ILE A 145 8.63 -2.63 18.18
CA ILE A 145 10.01 -3.02 17.89
C ILE A 145 10.96 -1.90 18.38
N ARG A 146 11.96 -2.25 19.19
CA ARG A 146 12.98 -1.29 19.64
C ARG A 146 13.99 -1.04 18.53
N SER A 147 14.44 0.20 18.35
CA SER A 147 15.36 0.57 17.25
C SER A 147 16.69 -0.21 17.27
N ALA A 148 17.19 -0.61 18.44
CA ALA A 148 18.39 -1.44 18.55
C ALA A 148 18.16 -2.88 18.05
N ASP A 149 17.05 -3.50 18.45
CA ASP A 149 16.65 -4.84 17.96
C ASP A 149 16.41 -4.79 16.45
N ALA A 150 15.74 -3.73 15.98
CA ALA A 150 15.51 -3.46 14.57
C ALA A 150 16.82 -3.34 13.79
N ALA A 151 17.83 -2.62 14.31
CA ALA A 151 19.11 -2.45 13.63
C ALA A 151 19.82 -3.80 13.41
N ALA A 152 19.79 -4.71 14.39
CA ALA A 152 20.38 -6.03 14.25
C ALA A 152 19.63 -6.90 13.22
N ALA A 153 18.30 -6.94 13.33
CA ALA A 153 17.45 -7.67 12.40
C ALA A 153 17.56 -7.14 10.97
N TYR A 154 17.57 -5.82 10.80
CA TYR A 154 17.66 -5.18 9.49
C TYR A 154 18.96 -5.53 8.76
N LYS A 155 20.09 -5.54 9.47
CA LYS A 155 21.38 -6.02 8.90
C LYS A 155 21.29 -7.46 8.42
N SER A 156 20.62 -8.33 9.17
CA SER A 156 20.42 -9.74 8.79
C SER A 156 19.56 -9.85 7.53
N TYR A 157 18.46 -9.10 7.47
CA TYR A 157 17.60 -9.06 6.30
C TYR A 157 18.30 -8.48 5.06
N LEU A 158 19.10 -7.42 5.21
CA LEU A 158 19.91 -6.87 4.13
C LEU A 158 20.85 -7.93 3.53
N ARG A 159 21.50 -8.75 4.37
CA ARG A 159 22.34 -9.86 3.89
C ARG A 159 21.53 -10.88 3.09
N ARG A 160 20.36 -11.29 3.58
CA ARG A 160 19.48 -12.21 2.84
C ARG A 160 19.04 -11.63 1.49
N ILE A 161 18.76 -10.33 1.43
CA ILE A 161 18.43 -9.63 0.18
C ILE A 161 19.65 -9.62 -0.74
N SER A 162 20.84 -9.35 -0.20
CA SER A 162 22.10 -9.42 -0.95
C SER A 162 22.35 -10.82 -1.52
N ASP A 163 22.11 -11.88 -0.75
CA ASP A 163 22.30 -13.27 -1.19
C ASP A 163 21.33 -13.65 -2.32
N MET A 164 20.11 -13.10 -2.32
CA MET A 164 19.16 -13.27 -3.44
C MET A 164 19.59 -12.53 -4.73
N LEU A 165 20.48 -11.54 -4.60
CA LEU A 165 20.96 -10.68 -5.69
C LEU A 165 22.36 -11.06 -6.21
N ASP A 166 22.97 -12.13 -5.69
CA ASP A 166 24.37 -12.46 -5.97
C ASP A 166 24.61 -12.67 -7.48
N ASP A 167 23.84 -13.57 -8.09
CA ASP A 167 23.95 -13.92 -9.52
C ASP A 167 22.78 -13.38 -10.36
N ARG A 168 21.96 -12.46 -9.82
CA ARG A 168 20.71 -12.02 -10.48
C ARG A 168 20.49 -10.52 -10.40
N PRO A 169 19.95 -9.90 -11.48
CA PRO A 169 19.68 -8.47 -11.47
C PRO A 169 18.52 -8.09 -10.55
N PHE A 170 17.55 -8.99 -10.36
CA PHE A 170 16.37 -8.85 -9.49
C PHE A 170 16.20 -10.08 -8.59
N LEU A 171 15.40 -9.95 -7.52
CA LEU A 171 15.39 -10.92 -6.42
C LEU A 171 15.08 -12.36 -6.85
N LEU A 172 14.22 -12.54 -7.84
CA LEU A 172 13.76 -13.86 -8.28
C LEU A 172 14.11 -14.18 -9.74
N GLY A 173 14.91 -13.35 -10.42
CA GLY A 173 15.30 -13.62 -11.81
C GLY A 173 15.77 -12.37 -12.58
N GLU A 174 15.57 -12.43 -13.90
CA GLU A 174 16.03 -11.41 -14.85
C GLU A 174 15.14 -10.16 -14.91
N VAL A 175 13.91 -10.24 -14.41
CA VAL A 175 12.92 -9.16 -14.44
C VAL A 175 12.39 -8.90 -13.03
N PRO A 176 12.01 -7.65 -12.68
CA PRO A 176 11.47 -7.36 -11.37
C PRO A 176 10.11 -8.05 -11.18
N CYS A 177 9.86 -8.54 -9.98
CA CYS A 177 8.59 -9.12 -9.57
C CYS A 177 8.02 -8.37 -8.35
N ILE A 178 6.83 -8.76 -7.88
CA ILE A 178 6.19 -8.14 -6.73
C ILE A 178 7.08 -8.11 -5.47
N ALA A 179 7.96 -9.09 -5.31
CA ALA A 179 8.90 -9.14 -4.18
C ALA A 179 9.91 -7.99 -4.25
N ASP A 180 10.37 -7.62 -5.45
CA ASP A 180 11.28 -6.50 -5.65
C ASP A 180 10.63 -5.19 -5.20
N PHE A 181 9.41 -4.91 -5.67
CA PHE A 181 8.67 -3.71 -5.28
C PHE A 181 8.40 -3.66 -3.77
N ALA A 182 8.03 -4.79 -3.16
CA ALA A 182 7.74 -4.91 -1.73
C ALA A 182 8.97 -4.79 -0.83
N MET A 183 10.14 -5.28 -1.26
CA MET A 183 11.39 -5.11 -0.52
C MET A 183 12.04 -3.75 -0.76
N TYR A 184 11.78 -3.13 -1.92
CA TYR A 184 12.38 -1.85 -2.29
C TYR A 184 11.85 -0.71 -1.43
N HIS A 185 10.53 -0.58 -1.24
CA HIS A 185 9.96 0.59 -0.56
C HIS A 185 10.43 0.83 0.89
N PRO A 186 10.62 -0.18 1.77
CA PRO A 186 11.18 0.08 3.10
C PRO A 186 12.65 0.50 3.04
N LEU A 187 13.43 0.01 2.07
CA LEU A 187 14.81 0.40 1.85
C LEU A 187 14.91 1.80 1.25
N TRP A 188 14.01 2.13 0.32
CA TRP A 188 13.86 3.46 -0.26
C TRP A 188 13.62 4.49 0.83
N PHE A 189 12.79 4.20 1.83
CA PHE A 189 12.58 5.13 2.94
C PHE A 189 13.90 5.40 3.69
N THR A 190 14.65 4.34 4.02
CA THR A 190 15.98 4.49 4.64
C THR A 190 16.91 5.35 3.78
N ARG A 191 16.94 5.13 2.47
CA ARG A 191 17.83 5.82 1.53
C ARG A 191 17.44 7.27 1.26
N VAL A 192 16.13 7.54 1.10
CA VAL A 192 15.61 8.79 0.55
C VAL A 192 14.97 9.68 1.61
N GLN A 193 14.23 9.10 2.55
CA GLN A 193 13.53 9.85 3.60
C GLN A 193 14.40 10.03 4.85
N THR A 194 15.32 9.10 5.12
CA THR A 194 16.27 9.20 6.24
C THR A 194 17.73 8.96 5.82
N PRO A 195 18.30 9.68 4.83
CA PRO A 195 19.66 9.44 4.34
C PRO A 195 20.75 9.52 5.43
N VAL A 196 20.51 10.19 6.57
CA VAL A 196 21.43 10.19 7.73
C VAL A 196 21.65 8.79 8.32
N LEU A 197 20.71 7.87 8.08
CA LEU A 197 20.75 6.48 8.51
C LEU A 197 21.09 5.50 7.37
N ALA A 198 21.20 5.97 6.13
CA ALA A 198 21.45 5.12 4.96
C ALA A 198 22.82 4.41 4.97
N GLY A 199 23.71 4.77 5.90
CA GLY A 199 24.97 4.07 6.11
C GLY A 199 24.83 2.56 6.37
N ILE A 200 23.67 2.09 6.88
CA ILE A 200 23.40 0.66 7.06
C ILE A 200 23.39 -0.13 5.75
N LEU A 201 22.99 0.50 4.64
CA LEU A 201 22.89 -0.13 3.33
C LEU A 201 24.27 -0.45 2.72
N LYS A 202 25.32 0.26 3.17
CA LYS A 202 26.71 0.04 2.70
C LYS A 202 27.28 -1.33 3.10
N LEU A 203 26.60 -2.04 4.00
CA LEU A 203 26.98 -3.40 4.40
C LEU A 203 26.73 -4.43 3.28
N THR A 204 25.92 -4.07 2.29
CA THR A 204 25.49 -4.96 1.20
C THR A 204 25.45 -4.20 -0.12
N PRO A 205 26.61 -4.00 -0.79
CA PRO A 205 26.70 -3.19 -2.02
C PRO A 205 25.77 -3.66 -3.14
N ALA A 206 25.58 -4.98 -3.33
CA ALA A 206 24.65 -5.54 -4.32
C ALA A 206 23.20 -5.04 -4.13
N VAL A 207 22.79 -4.79 -2.87
CA VAL A 207 21.47 -4.21 -2.56
C VAL A 207 21.40 -2.76 -3.03
N LEU A 208 22.47 -1.97 -2.91
CA LEU A 208 22.49 -0.59 -3.42
C LEU A 208 22.36 -0.58 -4.94
N ASP A 209 23.12 -1.42 -5.63
CA ASP A 209 23.07 -1.53 -7.10
C ASP A 209 21.67 -1.98 -7.58
N TRP A 210 21.05 -2.93 -6.88
CA TRP A 210 19.66 -3.33 -7.14
C TRP A 210 18.67 -2.21 -6.85
N MET A 211 18.83 -1.45 -5.76
CA MET A 211 17.97 -0.30 -5.48
C MET A 211 18.10 0.80 -6.53
N ASP A 212 19.26 0.95 -7.17
CA ASP A 212 19.45 1.88 -8.29
C ASP A 212 18.73 1.38 -9.55
N ARG A 213 18.78 0.08 -9.84
CA ARG A 213 17.96 -0.54 -10.91
C ARG A 213 16.47 -0.34 -10.68
N MET A 214 16.00 -0.57 -9.45
CA MET A 214 14.59 -0.34 -9.10
C MET A 214 14.20 1.13 -9.25
N ALA A 215 15.05 2.07 -8.82
CA ALA A 215 14.79 3.50 -8.97
C ALA A 215 14.73 3.95 -10.44
N ALA A 216 15.54 3.35 -11.31
CA ALA A 216 15.61 3.66 -12.74
C ALA A 216 14.32 3.32 -13.50
N ILE A 217 13.45 2.46 -12.95
CA ILE A 217 12.10 2.20 -13.50
C ILE A 217 11.29 3.49 -13.61
N GLY A 218 11.46 4.41 -12.65
CA GLY A 218 10.69 5.65 -12.58
C GLY A 218 9.21 5.41 -12.24
N HIS A 219 8.41 6.48 -12.35
CA HIS A 219 7.00 6.48 -11.92
C HIS A 219 6.00 6.57 -13.09
N GLY A 220 6.47 6.37 -14.33
CA GLY A 220 5.66 6.52 -15.53
C GLY A 220 5.23 7.96 -15.79
N SER A 221 4.20 8.13 -16.61
CA SER A 221 3.60 9.44 -16.88
C SER A 221 2.44 9.72 -15.92
N PHE A 222 2.42 10.91 -15.34
CA PHE A 222 1.28 11.33 -14.52
C PHE A 222 0.99 12.82 -14.62
N GLU A 223 -0.26 13.16 -14.36
CA GLU A 223 -0.73 14.53 -14.22
C GLU A 223 -1.30 14.80 -12.82
N LYS A 224 -1.28 16.07 -12.41
CA LYS A 224 -1.87 16.47 -11.12
C LYS A 224 -3.38 16.41 -11.20
N PHE A 225 -4.00 15.90 -10.14
CA PHE A 225 -5.45 15.83 -10.02
C PHE A 225 -5.87 16.19 -8.60
N SER A 226 -6.91 17.00 -8.45
CA SER A 226 -7.39 17.40 -7.12
C SER A 226 -8.29 16.33 -6.50
N SER A 227 -8.33 16.28 -5.17
CA SER A 227 -9.26 15.42 -4.44
C SER A 227 -10.73 15.72 -4.79
N ALA A 228 -11.07 16.98 -5.02
CA ALA A 228 -12.40 17.39 -5.46
C ALA A 228 -12.77 16.83 -6.85
N GLN A 229 -11.84 16.85 -7.81
CA GLN A 229 -12.06 16.24 -9.13
C GLN A 229 -12.20 14.72 -9.03
N ALA A 230 -11.41 14.06 -8.18
CA ALA A 230 -11.50 12.62 -7.94
C ALA A 230 -12.85 12.20 -7.36
N ILE A 231 -13.38 12.97 -6.39
CA ILE A 231 -14.71 12.74 -5.82
C ILE A 231 -15.81 12.99 -6.85
N ALA A 232 -15.71 14.08 -7.63
CA ALA A 232 -16.66 14.36 -8.70
C ALA A 232 -16.68 13.23 -9.75
N GLN A 233 -15.51 12.66 -10.08
CA GLN A 233 -15.40 11.53 -10.99
C GLN A 233 -16.03 10.26 -10.41
N ALA A 234 -15.86 9.97 -9.12
CA ALA A 234 -16.55 8.86 -8.46
C ALA A 234 -18.07 9.07 -8.51
N SER A 235 -18.54 10.27 -8.16
CA SER A 235 -19.97 10.60 -8.12
C SER A 235 -20.66 10.51 -9.48
N ALA A 236 -19.94 10.81 -10.57
CA ALA A 236 -20.46 10.72 -11.94
C ALA A 236 -20.34 9.31 -12.55
N ALA A 237 -19.58 8.41 -11.93
CA ALA A 237 -19.36 7.05 -12.40
C ALA A 237 -20.36 6.07 -11.77
N MET A 238 -20.60 4.96 -12.46
CA MET A 238 -21.21 3.79 -11.85
C MET A 238 -20.11 2.80 -11.47
N PRO A 239 -20.18 2.15 -10.30
CA PRO A 239 -19.25 1.09 -9.96
C PRO A 239 -19.26 -0.01 -11.03
N ALA A 240 -18.11 -0.62 -11.27
CA ALA A 240 -17.97 -1.67 -12.26
C ALA A 240 -18.94 -2.83 -11.97
N PRO A 241 -19.49 -3.47 -13.02
CA PRO A 241 -20.22 -4.71 -12.85
C PRO A 241 -19.36 -5.72 -12.10
N LEU A 242 -19.98 -6.40 -11.13
CA LEU A 242 -19.31 -7.47 -10.41
C LEU A 242 -19.07 -8.63 -11.39
N SER A 243 -17.89 -9.25 -11.31
CA SER A 243 -17.58 -10.43 -12.11
C SER A 243 -18.43 -11.62 -11.67
N ASP A 244 -18.66 -12.58 -12.59
CA ASP A 244 -19.30 -13.86 -12.28
C ASP A 244 -18.39 -14.80 -11.45
N GLU A 245 -17.46 -14.24 -10.67
CA GLU A 245 -16.61 -15.03 -9.78
C GLU A 245 -17.43 -15.68 -8.67
N VAL A 246 -17.02 -16.89 -8.28
CA VAL A 246 -17.68 -17.65 -7.23
C VAL A 246 -17.65 -16.85 -5.93
N PHE A 247 -18.85 -16.60 -5.38
CA PHE A 247 -19.00 -16.10 -4.02
C PHE A 247 -18.45 -17.11 -3.02
N GLN A 248 -17.43 -16.72 -2.26
CA GLN A 248 -16.77 -17.52 -1.24
C GLN A 248 -17.13 -17.02 0.16
N ASP A 249 -17.98 -17.76 0.85
CA ASP A 249 -18.46 -17.41 2.18
C ASP A 249 -17.91 -18.36 3.25
N GLU A 250 -16.90 -17.87 3.98
CA GLU A 250 -16.34 -18.53 5.16
C GLU A 250 -16.91 -17.94 6.48
N HIS A 251 -17.81 -16.96 6.38
CA HIS A 251 -18.31 -16.18 7.52
C HIS A 251 -19.78 -16.47 7.83
N GLY A 252 -20.50 -17.14 6.92
CA GLY A 252 -21.95 -17.31 6.99
C GLY A 252 -22.70 -15.99 6.79
N ILE A 253 -22.13 -15.06 6.03
CA ILE A 253 -22.68 -13.73 5.77
C ILE A 253 -23.08 -13.63 4.29
N PRO A 254 -24.38 -13.67 3.94
CA PRO A 254 -24.81 -13.64 2.55
C PRO A 254 -24.56 -12.27 1.90
N LEU A 255 -24.41 -12.27 0.57
CA LEU A 255 -24.41 -11.02 -0.22
C LEU A 255 -25.68 -10.19 0.05
N GLY A 256 -25.54 -8.88 0.04
CA GLY A 256 -26.59 -7.92 0.42
C GLY A 256 -26.63 -7.59 1.93
N SER A 257 -25.85 -8.29 2.75
CA SER A 257 -25.77 -8.00 4.19
C SER A 257 -24.99 -6.71 4.46
N GLN A 258 -25.38 -5.98 5.52
CA GLN A 258 -24.55 -4.89 6.05
C GLN A 258 -23.39 -5.47 6.85
N VAL A 259 -22.18 -5.03 6.51
CA VAL A 259 -20.94 -5.54 7.06
C VAL A 259 -19.97 -4.42 7.36
N VAL A 260 -18.95 -4.77 8.14
CA VAL A 260 -17.81 -3.94 8.45
C VAL A 260 -16.53 -4.67 8.06
N ILE A 261 -15.63 -3.97 7.37
CA ILE A 261 -14.28 -4.43 7.11
C ILE A 261 -13.28 -3.56 7.88
N THR A 262 -12.37 -4.23 8.60
CA THR A 262 -11.29 -3.59 9.36
C THR A 262 -9.96 -4.25 9.03
N SER A 263 -8.88 -3.47 8.98
CA SER A 263 -7.52 -4.02 8.97
C SER A 263 -7.20 -4.69 10.31
N GLU A 264 -6.51 -5.82 10.28
CA GLU A 264 -6.24 -6.64 11.47
C GLU A 264 -5.18 -6.04 12.42
N ALA A 265 -4.24 -5.23 11.92
CA ALA A 265 -3.09 -4.79 12.71
C ALA A 265 -2.86 -3.28 12.76
N PHE A 266 -2.80 -2.63 11.59
CA PHE A 266 -2.51 -1.19 11.50
C PHE A 266 -3.67 -0.47 10.82
N GLY A 267 -4.04 0.73 11.27
CA GLY A 267 -5.17 1.49 10.73
C GLY A 267 -6.49 0.72 10.82
N PRO A 268 -6.98 0.43 12.04
CA PRO A 268 -8.14 -0.43 12.28
C PRO A 268 -9.48 0.28 12.03
N GLU A 269 -9.47 1.51 11.50
CA GLU A 269 -10.69 2.27 11.23
C GLU A 269 -11.62 1.47 10.30
N PRO A 270 -12.87 1.23 10.72
CA PRO A 270 -13.80 0.40 9.98
C PRO A 270 -14.26 1.08 8.69
N THR A 271 -14.53 0.27 7.68
CA THR A 271 -15.34 0.66 6.53
C THR A 271 -16.63 -0.15 6.54
N GLU A 272 -17.76 0.54 6.63
CA GLU A 272 -19.09 -0.08 6.64
C GLU A 272 -19.75 0.02 5.28
N GLY A 273 -20.48 -1.02 4.89
CA GLY A 273 -21.25 -1.04 3.65
C GLY A 273 -21.98 -2.36 3.42
N GLU A 274 -22.66 -2.45 2.28
CA GLU A 274 -23.31 -3.67 1.85
C GLU A 274 -22.30 -4.61 1.19
N LEU A 275 -22.20 -5.86 1.65
CA LEU A 275 -21.35 -6.86 1.02
C LEU A 275 -21.94 -7.26 -0.35
N VAL A 276 -21.33 -6.83 -1.43
CA VAL A 276 -21.82 -7.14 -2.79
C VAL A 276 -20.97 -8.17 -3.51
N ALA A 277 -19.71 -8.37 -3.10
CA ALA A 277 -18.90 -9.50 -3.55
C ALA A 277 -17.93 -9.98 -2.47
N ALA A 278 -17.65 -11.28 -2.46
CA ALA A 278 -16.56 -11.87 -1.69
C ALA A 278 -15.91 -12.97 -2.54
N THR A 279 -14.86 -12.60 -3.28
CA THR A 279 -14.15 -13.52 -4.19
C THR A 279 -13.05 -14.25 -3.45
N ARG A 280 -12.26 -15.11 -4.11
CA ARG A 280 -11.07 -15.70 -3.47
C ARG A 280 -10.01 -14.68 -3.06
N MET A 281 -9.98 -13.51 -3.70
CA MET A 281 -8.91 -12.52 -3.52
C MET A 281 -9.32 -11.38 -2.59
N HIS A 282 -10.56 -10.92 -2.68
CA HIS A 282 -10.98 -9.67 -2.05
C HIS A 282 -12.48 -9.63 -1.71
N TYR A 283 -12.84 -8.72 -0.82
CA TYR A 283 -14.21 -8.31 -0.52
C TYR A 283 -14.53 -7.01 -1.26
N THR A 284 -15.79 -6.83 -1.62
CA THR A 284 -16.31 -5.60 -2.23
C THR A 284 -17.53 -5.13 -1.46
N LEU A 285 -17.45 -3.89 -0.95
CA LEU A 285 -18.54 -3.23 -0.26
C LEU A 285 -19.17 -2.16 -1.15
N ARG A 286 -20.49 -2.20 -1.33
CA ARG A 286 -21.24 -1.07 -1.89
C ARG A 286 -21.58 -0.08 -0.80
N ARG A 287 -21.32 1.19 -1.08
CA ARG A 287 -21.58 2.30 -0.16
C ARG A 287 -22.18 3.48 -0.90
N VAL A 288 -22.93 4.30 -0.17
CA VAL A 288 -23.44 5.58 -0.65
C VAL A 288 -22.86 6.69 0.24
N ASP A 289 -22.18 7.65 -0.39
CA ASP A 289 -21.65 8.84 0.25
C ASP A 289 -22.29 10.09 -0.37
N ALA A 290 -22.54 11.12 0.44
CA ALA A 290 -23.22 12.33 -0.01
C ALA A 290 -22.42 13.12 -1.06
N ARG A 291 -21.10 12.95 -1.12
CA ARG A 291 -20.20 13.65 -2.04
C ARG A 291 -19.74 12.75 -3.18
N ALA A 292 -19.44 11.48 -2.88
CA ALA A 292 -18.90 10.53 -3.85
C ALA A 292 -19.96 9.66 -4.54
N GLY A 293 -21.24 9.76 -4.18
CA GLY A 293 -22.29 8.95 -4.78
C GLY A 293 -22.21 7.48 -4.36
N THR A 294 -22.58 6.57 -5.27
CA THR A 294 -22.45 5.13 -5.02
C THR A 294 -21.07 4.66 -5.41
N VAL A 295 -20.33 4.06 -4.47
CA VAL A 295 -18.98 3.53 -4.69
C VAL A 295 -18.90 2.06 -4.31
N HIS A 296 -18.03 1.32 -4.98
CA HIS A 296 -17.54 0.03 -4.52
C HIS A 296 -16.18 0.22 -3.85
N VAL A 297 -16.01 -0.30 -2.64
CA VAL A 297 -14.74 -0.27 -1.92
C VAL A 297 -14.23 -1.69 -1.77
N HIS A 298 -13.02 -1.94 -2.25
CA HIS A 298 -12.43 -3.27 -2.34
C HIS A 298 -11.28 -3.44 -1.36
N PHE A 299 -11.25 -4.57 -0.68
CA PHE A 299 -10.23 -4.92 0.31
C PHE A 299 -9.72 -6.34 0.08
N PRO A 300 -8.39 -6.60 0.09
CA PRO A 300 -7.91 -7.96 0.01
C PRO A 300 -8.37 -8.76 1.24
N ARG A 301 -8.50 -10.08 1.10
CA ARG A 301 -8.83 -10.94 2.25
C ARG A 301 -7.73 -10.97 3.29
N ILE A 302 -6.49 -11.10 2.85
CA ILE A 302 -5.33 -11.22 3.74
C ILE A 302 -5.09 -9.86 4.43
N GLY A 303 -5.07 -9.85 5.76
CA GLY A 303 -4.84 -8.65 6.56
C GLY A 303 -6.10 -7.84 6.89
N TYR A 304 -7.29 -8.33 6.50
CA TYR A 304 -8.56 -7.66 6.75
C TYR A 304 -9.61 -8.65 7.27
N ALA A 305 -10.33 -8.22 8.30
CA ALA A 305 -11.42 -8.97 8.92
C ALA A 305 -12.77 -8.45 8.42
N LEU A 306 -13.63 -9.37 7.98
CA LEU A 306 -15.03 -9.13 7.66
C LEU A 306 -15.90 -9.49 8.87
N LYS A 307 -16.83 -8.61 9.24
CA LYS A 307 -17.81 -8.85 10.31
C LYS A 307 -19.19 -8.37 9.89
N ALA A 308 -20.24 -9.00 10.40
CA ALA A 308 -21.58 -8.43 10.31
C ALA A 308 -21.62 -7.08 11.03
N ALA A 309 -22.33 -6.09 10.47
CA ALA A 309 -22.58 -4.85 11.17
C ALA A 309 -23.47 -5.13 12.40
N THR A 310 -23.06 -4.65 13.56
CA THR A 310 -23.92 -4.71 14.76
C THR A 310 -25.11 -3.79 14.52
N PRO A 311 -26.36 -4.22 14.76
CA PRO A 311 -27.50 -3.31 14.73
C PRO A 311 -27.25 -2.13 15.68
N ALA A 312 -27.51 -0.92 15.20
CA ALA A 312 -27.44 0.30 16.01
C ALA A 312 -28.50 0.31 17.12
#